data_AF-A0A838RVA2-F1
#
_entry.id   AF-A0A838RVA2-F1
#
_cell.length_a   1.000
_cell.length_b   1.000
_cell.length_c   1.000
_cell.angle_alpha   90.00
_cell.angle_beta   90.00
_cell.angle_gamma   90.00
#
_symmetry.space_group_name_H-M   'P 1'
#
loop_
_entity.id
_entity.type
_entity.pdbx_description
1 polymer ?
#
loop_
_entity_poly.entity_id
_entity_poly.type
_entity_poly.pdbx_seq_one_letter_code
_entity_poly.pdbx_strand_id
1 'polypeptide(L)'
;MPDNIISFIPAAFERNVMSVLADASIHDIDSYGWLNDNDPDPHFIGHAMWQTDRLSIDHHELLGEAPVRYRPQEIEKEILVAGEDFCGLMRASRLSIGLTLIWHRHVRCNPCRESSFFWLHHTDAFLKLAIASDRLRDFLIVASTGIFPKSYKNVSKNRLYIAPFNDARELLEERGLSDPRLSEPLASLPELATSLFAYIDRRNQIVHEVATQMARFMRASVSELQQRYDHEQQHGFSPRLDDPANSLPAAGARLDALRRDIDRAKDELRNWYMLLIRTSNSVFQVEYWSRVLGAR
;
A
#
# COMPACT_ATOMS: atom_id res chain seq x y z
N MET A 1 5.17 42.52 -15.28
CA MET A 1 5.62 41.11 -15.23
C MET A 1 6.15 40.82 -13.83
N PRO A 2 5.44 39.98 -13.08
CA PRO A 2 6.12 38.93 -12.30
C PRO A 2 5.32 37.61 -12.34
N ASP A 3 5.69 36.69 -13.23
CA ASP A 3 5.05 35.37 -13.40
C ASP A 3 6.01 34.19 -13.10
N ASN A 4 6.91 34.31 -12.12
CA ASN A 4 7.96 33.28 -11.91
C ASN A 4 8.20 32.87 -10.45
N ILE A 5 7.16 32.86 -9.59
CA ILE A 5 7.30 32.37 -8.21
C ILE A 5 6.42 31.14 -7.91
N ILE A 6 5.37 30.89 -8.70
CA ILE A 6 4.38 29.83 -8.38
C ILE A 6 4.81 28.43 -8.88
N SER A 7 5.72 28.32 -9.86
CA SER A 7 6.16 27.04 -10.43
C SER A 7 7.32 26.35 -9.69
N PHE A 8 8.01 27.05 -8.77
CA PHE A 8 9.26 26.53 -8.17
C PHE A 8 9.03 25.67 -6.91
N ILE A 9 7.93 25.91 -6.19
CA ILE A 9 7.61 25.21 -4.94
C ILE A 9 7.15 23.75 -5.17
N PRO A 10 6.30 23.44 -6.19
CA PRO A 10 5.86 22.06 -6.44
C PRO A 10 7.03 21.12 -6.80
N ALA A 11 7.93 21.55 -7.68
CA ALA A 11 9.03 20.71 -8.16
C ALA A 11 10.11 20.43 -7.09
N ALA A 12 10.35 21.39 -6.19
CA ALA A 12 11.26 21.17 -5.05
C ALA A 12 10.67 20.18 -4.03
N PHE A 13 9.37 20.31 -3.75
CA PHE A 13 8.67 19.39 -2.86
C PHE A 13 8.58 17.97 -3.42
N GLU A 14 8.24 17.85 -4.71
CA GLU A 14 8.18 16.57 -5.40
C GLU A 14 9.55 15.86 -5.40
N ARG A 15 10.64 16.57 -5.69
CA ARG A 15 12.00 15.99 -5.58
C ARG A 15 12.32 15.50 -4.18
N ASN A 16 11.87 16.21 -3.15
CA ASN A 16 12.05 15.78 -1.76
C ASN A 16 11.28 14.48 -1.48
N VAL A 17 10.00 14.40 -1.90
CA VAL A 17 9.18 13.18 -1.81
C VAL A 17 9.87 12.01 -2.51
N MET A 18 10.37 12.20 -3.73
CA MET A 18 11.06 11.15 -4.47
C MET A 18 12.37 10.72 -3.81
N SER A 19 13.14 11.66 -3.26
CA SER A 19 14.38 11.36 -2.54
C SER A 19 14.12 10.50 -1.30
N VAL A 20 13.14 10.86 -0.46
CA VAL A 20 12.86 10.08 0.77
C VAL A 20 12.33 8.69 0.46
N LEU A 21 11.60 8.53 -0.66
CA LEU A 21 11.12 7.24 -1.12
C LEU A 21 12.28 6.36 -1.63
N ALA A 22 13.22 6.94 -2.38
CA ALA A 22 14.42 6.24 -2.83
C ALA A 22 15.28 5.78 -1.65
N ASP A 23 15.48 6.64 -0.64
CA ASP A 23 16.19 6.28 0.61
C ASP A 23 15.53 5.10 1.34
N ALA A 24 14.20 4.97 1.22
CA ALA A 24 13.43 3.87 1.79
C ALA A 24 13.32 2.64 0.87
N SER A 25 13.93 2.66 -0.30
CA SER A 25 13.81 1.63 -1.36
C SER A 25 12.36 1.39 -1.81
N ILE A 26 11.56 2.47 -1.88
CA ILE A 26 10.17 2.46 -2.35
C ILE A 26 10.14 3.10 -3.74
N HIS A 27 10.22 2.25 -4.76
CA HIS A 27 10.26 2.66 -6.16
C HIS A 27 8.85 2.74 -6.74
N ASP A 28 8.69 3.38 -7.91
CA ASP A 28 7.41 3.35 -8.60
C ASP A 28 7.07 1.91 -9.01
N ILE A 29 5.78 1.56 -9.09
CA ILE A 29 5.37 0.23 -9.52
C ILE A 29 5.93 -0.09 -10.92
N ASP A 30 5.98 0.91 -11.80
CA ASP A 30 6.49 0.75 -13.16
C ASP A 30 8.01 0.56 -13.20
N SER A 31 8.71 0.92 -12.13
CA SER A 31 10.16 0.70 -12.02
C SER A 31 10.50 -0.74 -11.65
N TYR A 32 9.52 -1.56 -11.25
CA TYR A 32 9.73 -2.97 -11.01
C TYR A 32 9.60 -3.75 -12.33
N GLY A 33 10.36 -4.83 -12.45
CA GLY A 33 10.35 -5.71 -13.62
C GLY A 33 11.51 -5.53 -14.58
N TRP A 34 12.32 -4.48 -14.43
CA TRP A 34 13.45 -4.20 -15.33
C TRP A 34 14.75 -3.95 -14.55
N LEU A 35 15.84 -4.59 -14.98
CA LEU A 35 17.18 -4.28 -14.49
C LEU A 35 17.76 -3.05 -15.21
N ASN A 36 17.37 -2.90 -16.49
CA ASN A 36 17.72 -1.80 -17.37
C ASN A 36 16.67 -1.73 -18.52
N ASP A 37 16.87 -0.82 -19.48
CA ASP A 37 15.91 -0.57 -20.58
C ASP A 37 15.58 -1.80 -21.45
N ASN A 38 16.40 -2.87 -21.41
CA ASN A 38 16.24 -4.04 -22.28
C ASN A 38 16.12 -5.36 -21.53
N ASP A 39 16.63 -5.45 -20.29
CA ASP A 39 16.69 -6.71 -19.55
C ASP A 39 15.63 -6.75 -18.43
N PRO A 40 14.70 -7.71 -18.48
CA PRO A 40 13.73 -7.86 -17.40
C PRO A 40 14.40 -8.43 -16.14
N ASP A 41 13.97 -7.94 -14.98
CA ASP A 41 14.39 -8.45 -13.66
C ASP A 41 13.76 -9.82 -13.39
N PRO A 42 14.56 -10.89 -13.26
CA PRO A 42 14.03 -12.22 -12.95
C PRO A 42 13.18 -12.27 -11.67
N HIS A 43 13.45 -11.41 -10.69
CA HIS A 43 12.71 -11.38 -9.43
C HIS A 43 11.33 -10.71 -9.56
N PHE A 44 11.13 -9.90 -10.60
CA PHE A 44 9.91 -9.12 -10.83
C PHE A 44 9.38 -9.27 -12.26
N ILE A 45 9.67 -10.40 -12.91
CA ILE A 45 9.35 -10.66 -14.32
C ILE A 45 7.86 -10.47 -14.67
N GLY A 46 6.95 -10.73 -13.72
CA GLY A 46 5.52 -10.49 -13.89
C GLY A 46 5.18 -9.01 -14.11
N HIS A 47 5.90 -8.09 -13.49
CA HIS A 47 5.73 -6.66 -13.75
C HIS A 47 6.19 -6.30 -15.16
N ALA A 48 7.30 -6.85 -15.65
CA ALA A 48 7.72 -6.65 -17.04
C ALA A 48 6.68 -7.22 -18.02
N MET A 49 6.19 -8.45 -17.78
CA MET A 49 5.13 -9.07 -18.59
C MET A 49 3.88 -8.18 -18.68
N TRP A 50 3.43 -7.64 -17.54
CA TRP A 50 2.29 -6.73 -17.49
C TRP A 50 2.53 -5.42 -18.24
N GLN A 51 3.75 -4.89 -18.22
CA GLN A 51 4.08 -3.64 -18.91
C GLN A 51 4.21 -3.83 -20.44
N THR A 52 4.70 -4.98 -20.90
CA THR A 52 4.97 -5.20 -22.34
C THR A 52 3.83 -5.84 -23.11
N ASP A 53 3.08 -6.73 -22.47
CA ASP A 53 2.08 -7.58 -23.13
C ASP A 53 0.78 -7.57 -22.33
N ARG A 54 0.36 -6.39 -21.85
CA ARG A 54 -1.03 -6.19 -21.42
C ARG A 54 -1.92 -5.96 -22.63
N LEU A 55 -3.20 -6.28 -22.47
CA LEU A 55 -4.23 -5.82 -23.40
C LEU A 55 -4.16 -4.28 -23.47
N SER A 56 -3.80 -3.72 -24.62
CA SER A 56 -3.64 -2.27 -24.76
C SER A 56 -4.90 -1.65 -25.38
N ILE A 57 -5.21 -0.44 -24.95
CA ILE A 57 -6.22 0.40 -25.58
C ILE A 57 -5.50 1.19 -26.68
N ASP A 58 -5.93 1.05 -27.92
CA ASP A 58 -5.44 1.91 -29.00
C ASP A 58 -6.00 3.33 -28.79
N HIS A 59 -5.13 4.26 -28.41
CA HIS A 59 -5.51 5.64 -28.18
C HIS A 59 -5.97 6.37 -29.44
N HIS A 60 -5.47 5.98 -30.63
CA HIS A 60 -5.95 6.54 -31.89
C HIS A 60 -7.37 6.07 -32.18
N GLU A 61 -7.69 4.80 -31.92
CA GLU A 61 -9.07 4.30 -32.01
C GLU A 61 -9.99 5.01 -31.00
N LEU A 62 -9.51 5.23 -29.76
CA LEU A 62 -10.26 5.91 -28.71
C LEU A 62 -10.55 7.39 -29.04
N LEU A 63 -9.59 8.09 -29.63
CA LEU A 63 -9.72 9.51 -30.01
C LEU A 63 -10.44 9.70 -31.37
N GLY A 64 -10.82 8.61 -32.04
CA GLY A 64 -11.47 8.65 -33.35
C GLY A 64 -10.52 8.97 -34.52
N GLU A 65 -9.21 8.88 -34.29
CA GLU A 65 -8.16 9.08 -35.29
C GLU A 65 -7.95 7.81 -36.15
N ALA A 66 -8.43 6.66 -35.68
CA ALA A 66 -8.40 5.38 -36.39
C ALA A 66 -9.74 4.62 -36.25
N PRO A 67 -10.11 3.75 -37.21
CA PRO A 67 -11.29 2.90 -37.07
C PRO A 67 -11.06 1.84 -35.98
N VAL A 68 -12.07 1.60 -35.15
CA VAL A 68 -12.03 0.58 -34.09
C VAL A 68 -11.88 -0.82 -34.71
N ARG A 69 -10.79 -1.52 -34.43
CA ARG A 69 -10.49 -2.84 -35.01
C ARG A 69 -10.98 -3.99 -34.16
N TYR A 70 -11.14 -3.75 -32.87
CA TYR A 70 -11.39 -4.80 -31.90
C TYR A 70 -12.34 -4.33 -30.80
N ARG A 71 -13.28 -5.20 -30.43
CA ARG A 71 -14.17 -4.98 -29.30
C ARG A 71 -13.71 -5.84 -28.12
N PRO A 72 -13.18 -5.24 -27.03
CA PRO A 72 -12.81 -5.99 -25.84
C PRO A 72 -14.00 -6.74 -25.25
N GLN A 73 -13.78 -8.00 -24.88
CA GLN A 73 -14.72 -8.78 -24.09
C GLN A 73 -14.86 -8.19 -22.69
N GLU A 74 -15.98 -8.46 -22.02
CA GLU A 74 -16.22 -7.90 -20.69
C GLU A 74 -15.19 -8.40 -19.65
N ILE A 75 -14.67 -9.62 -19.81
CA ILE A 75 -13.65 -10.15 -18.90
C ILE A 75 -12.29 -9.46 -19.07
N GLU A 76 -11.94 -9.11 -20.31
CA GLU A 76 -10.71 -8.38 -20.65
C GLU A 76 -10.76 -6.95 -20.10
N LYS A 77 -11.94 -6.31 -20.17
CA LYS A 77 -12.17 -5.02 -19.52
C LYS A 77 -11.98 -5.12 -18.01
N GLU A 78 -12.51 -6.15 -17.37
CA GLU A 78 -12.37 -6.33 -15.92
C GLU A 78 -10.90 -6.54 -15.51
N ILE A 79 -10.14 -7.36 -16.25
CA ILE A 79 -8.68 -7.53 -16.03
C ILE A 79 -7.97 -6.17 -16.13
N LEU A 80 -8.25 -5.41 -17.19
CA LEU A 80 -7.59 -4.12 -17.40
C LEU A 80 -7.93 -3.11 -16.32
N VAL A 81 -9.21 -2.97 -15.98
CA VAL A 81 -9.65 -2.06 -14.92
C VAL A 81 -9.05 -2.45 -13.58
N ALA A 82 -9.07 -3.73 -13.21
CA ALA A 82 -8.51 -4.18 -11.93
C ALA A 82 -6.98 -3.98 -11.87
N GLY A 83 -6.28 -4.22 -12.98
CA GLY A 83 -4.83 -4.04 -13.08
C GLY A 83 -4.42 -2.56 -13.04
N GLU A 84 -5.12 -1.69 -13.77
CA GLU A 84 -4.89 -0.24 -13.75
C GLU A 84 -5.27 0.40 -12.41
N ASP A 85 -6.40 -0.01 -11.81
CA ASP A 85 -6.77 0.43 -10.46
C ASP A 85 -5.69 0.06 -9.45
N PHE A 86 -5.17 -1.18 -9.50
CA PHE A 86 -4.08 -1.62 -8.64
C PHE A 86 -2.83 -0.75 -8.83
N CYS A 87 -2.38 -0.55 -10.08
CA CYS A 87 -1.19 0.24 -10.37
C CYS A 87 -1.38 1.71 -9.94
N GLY A 88 -2.53 2.31 -10.23
CA GLY A 88 -2.87 3.66 -9.82
C GLY A 88 -2.87 3.83 -8.30
N LEU A 89 -3.44 2.87 -7.56
CA LEU A 89 -3.43 2.86 -6.10
C LEU A 89 -2.03 2.64 -5.51
N MET A 90 -1.18 1.84 -6.17
CA MET A 90 0.22 1.68 -5.77
C MET A 90 1.01 2.99 -5.96
N ARG A 91 0.83 3.71 -7.08
CA ARG A 91 1.44 5.04 -7.28
C ARG A 91 0.93 6.06 -6.26
N ALA A 92 -0.38 6.11 -6.03
CA ALA A 92 -0.98 7.05 -5.08
C ALA A 92 -0.63 6.74 -3.61
N SER A 93 -0.55 5.47 -3.23
CA SER A 93 -0.07 5.05 -1.90
C SER A 93 1.40 5.39 -1.73
N ARG A 94 2.25 5.15 -2.73
CA ARG A 94 3.67 5.54 -2.71
C ARG A 94 3.86 7.02 -2.40
N LEU A 95 3.12 7.91 -3.07
CA LEU A 95 3.16 9.36 -2.75
C LEU A 95 2.77 9.64 -1.29
N SER A 96 1.72 8.97 -0.81
CA SER A 96 1.24 9.11 0.58
C SER A 96 2.28 8.59 1.59
N ILE A 97 3.01 7.53 1.26
CA ILE A 97 4.14 7.01 2.05
C ILE A 97 5.28 8.04 2.05
N GLY A 98 5.59 8.65 0.91
CA GLY A 98 6.62 9.68 0.81
C GLY A 98 6.32 10.89 1.72
N LEU A 99 5.07 11.34 1.75
CA LEU A 99 4.62 12.38 2.69
C LEU A 99 4.76 11.93 4.15
N THR A 100 4.39 10.68 4.45
CA THR A 100 4.58 10.09 5.78
C THR A 100 6.05 10.10 6.20
N LEU A 101 6.97 9.78 5.28
CA LEU A 101 8.42 9.77 5.52
C LEU A 101 9.00 11.19 5.71
N ILE A 102 8.50 12.20 4.98
CA ILE A 102 8.87 13.59 5.22
C ILE A 102 8.46 13.99 6.64
N TRP A 103 7.20 13.77 7.00
CA TRP A 103 6.71 14.11 8.33
C TRP A 103 7.37 13.29 9.42
N HIS A 104 7.76 12.03 9.18
CA HIS A 104 8.53 11.23 10.12
C HIS A 104 9.82 11.93 10.58
N ARG A 105 10.55 12.55 9.65
CA ARG A 105 11.78 13.31 9.96
C ARG A 105 11.49 14.50 10.90
N HIS A 106 10.35 15.18 10.70
CA HIS A 106 9.92 16.32 11.50
C HIS A 106 9.40 15.89 12.90
N VAL A 107 8.50 14.91 12.93
CA VAL A 107 7.86 14.41 14.16
C VAL A 107 8.89 13.77 15.12
N ARG A 108 10.00 13.22 14.63
CA ARG A 108 11.09 12.74 15.52
C ARG A 108 11.67 13.84 16.41
N CYS A 109 11.72 15.08 15.91
CA CYS A 109 12.19 16.25 16.65
C CYS A 109 11.14 16.79 17.63
N ASN A 110 9.85 16.75 17.26
CA ASN A 110 8.75 17.17 18.14
C ASN A 110 7.50 16.30 18.00
N PRO A 111 7.45 15.14 18.69
CA PRO A 111 6.37 14.17 18.53
C PRO A 111 4.98 14.70 18.87
N CYS A 112 4.89 15.70 19.75
CA CYS A 112 3.62 16.22 20.25
C CYS A 112 2.94 17.24 19.32
N ARG A 113 3.69 17.91 18.43
CA ARG A 113 3.13 18.98 17.57
C ARG A 113 2.79 18.53 16.15
N GLU A 114 3.58 17.64 15.57
CA GLU A 114 3.51 17.33 14.13
C GLU A 114 2.88 15.95 13.84
N SER A 115 2.51 15.21 14.89
CA SER A 115 1.98 13.86 14.80
C SER A 115 0.71 13.75 13.92
N SER A 116 -0.14 14.78 13.86
CA SER A 116 -1.40 14.71 13.10
C SER A 116 -1.20 14.52 11.59
N PHE A 117 -0.27 15.24 10.96
CA PHE A 117 0.00 15.11 9.52
C PHE A 117 0.67 13.77 9.19
N PHE A 118 1.59 13.31 10.05
CA PHE A 118 2.15 11.96 9.92
C PHE A 118 1.04 10.90 9.92
N TRP A 119 0.16 10.90 10.92
CA TRP A 119 -0.92 9.91 11.00
C TRP A 119 -1.96 10.06 9.89
N LEU A 120 -2.24 11.28 9.43
CA LEU A 120 -3.11 11.51 8.29
C LEU A 120 -2.57 10.81 7.04
N HIS A 121 -1.32 11.09 6.66
CA HIS A 121 -0.72 10.48 5.47
C HIS A 121 -0.45 9.00 5.64
N HIS A 122 -0.14 8.55 6.85
CA HIS A 122 0.00 7.13 7.16
C HIS A 122 -1.31 6.39 6.91
N THR A 123 -2.43 6.91 7.43
CA THR A 123 -3.75 6.30 7.26
C THR A 123 -4.18 6.30 5.81
N ASP A 124 -3.92 7.41 5.12
CA ASP A 124 -4.24 7.57 3.71
C ASP A 124 -3.45 6.56 2.84
N ALA A 125 -2.15 6.38 3.11
CA ALA A 125 -1.34 5.32 2.50
C ALA A 125 -1.92 3.93 2.81
N PHE A 126 -2.23 3.67 4.08
CA PHE A 126 -2.74 2.38 4.55
C PHE A 126 -4.06 1.99 3.86
N LEU A 127 -4.99 2.94 3.74
CA LEU A 127 -6.27 2.74 3.06
C LEU A 127 -6.07 2.45 1.57
N LYS A 128 -5.19 3.21 0.89
CA LYS A 128 -4.89 2.96 -0.52
C LYS A 128 -4.24 1.60 -0.75
N LEU A 129 -3.32 1.17 0.11
CA LEU A 129 -2.72 -0.17 0.06
C LEU A 129 -3.76 -1.27 0.29
N ALA A 130 -4.72 -1.07 1.20
CA ALA A 130 -5.82 -2.00 1.41
C ALA A 130 -6.67 -2.16 0.14
N ILE A 131 -7.05 -1.05 -0.49
CA ILE A 131 -7.84 -1.07 -1.72
C ILE A 131 -7.04 -1.69 -2.87
N ALA A 132 -5.73 -1.41 -2.96
CA ALA A 132 -4.84 -2.04 -3.94
C ALA A 132 -4.82 -3.57 -3.74
N SER A 133 -4.72 -4.04 -2.50
CA SER A 133 -4.78 -5.46 -2.16
C SER A 133 -6.11 -6.11 -2.58
N ASP A 134 -7.24 -5.43 -2.40
CA ASP A 134 -8.54 -5.90 -2.89
C ASP A 134 -8.58 -5.99 -4.42
N ARG A 135 -8.05 -4.98 -5.12
CA ARG A 135 -7.97 -4.96 -6.59
C ARG A 135 -7.07 -6.05 -7.15
N LEU A 136 -5.94 -6.32 -6.49
CA LEU A 136 -5.05 -7.41 -6.88
C LEU A 136 -5.71 -8.78 -6.72
N ARG A 137 -6.50 -8.98 -5.66
CA ARG A 137 -7.29 -10.20 -5.47
C ARG A 137 -8.36 -10.33 -6.56
N ASP A 138 -9.10 -9.26 -6.85
CA ASP A 138 -10.12 -9.25 -7.89
C ASP A 138 -9.51 -9.58 -9.26
N PHE A 139 -8.33 -9.02 -9.56
CA PHE A 139 -7.54 -9.35 -10.74
C PHE A 139 -7.18 -10.85 -10.81
N LEU A 140 -6.66 -11.42 -9.71
CA LEU A 140 -6.31 -12.85 -9.65
C LEU A 140 -7.54 -13.74 -9.86
N ILE A 141 -8.69 -13.39 -9.27
CA ILE A 141 -9.93 -14.13 -9.48
C ILE A 141 -10.24 -14.20 -10.96
N VAL A 142 -10.25 -13.06 -11.63
CA VAL A 142 -10.59 -12.98 -13.06
C VAL A 142 -9.58 -13.76 -13.90
N ALA A 143 -8.29 -13.59 -13.64
CA ALA A 143 -7.21 -14.30 -14.33
C ALA A 143 -7.32 -15.83 -14.18
N SER A 144 -7.67 -16.30 -12.98
CA SER A 144 -7.69 -17.73 -12.66
C SER A 144 -8.98 -18.41 -13.12
N THR A 145 -10.12 -17.71 -13.05
CA THR A 145 -11.45 -18.31 -13.29
C THR A 145 -12.10 -17.92 -14.61
N GLY A 146 -11.72 -16.79 -15.20
CA GLY A 146 -12.44 -16.19 -16.33
C GLY A 146 -13.84 -15.67 -15.98
N ILE A 147 -14.17 -15.49 -14.69
CA ILE A 147 -15.45 -14.91 -14.24
C ILE A 147 -15.24 -13.63 -13.43
N PHE A 148 -16.30 -12.84 -13.28
CA PHE A 148 -16.27 -11.62 -12.47
C PHE A 148 -16.06 -11.90 -10.97
N PRO A 149 -15.36 -11.02 -10.22
CA PRO A 149 -15.14 -11.18 -8.79
C PRO A 149 -16.42 -11.38 -7.96
N LYS A 150 -17.51 -10.73 -8.38
CA LYS A 150 -18.83 -10.88 -7.73
C LYS A 150 -19.38 -12.30 -7.82
N SER A 151 -19.06 -13.02 -8.89
CA SER A 151 -19.51 -14.39 -9.16
C SER A 151 -18.66 -15.45 -8.48
N TYR A 152 -17.45 -15.09 -8.02
CA TYR A 152 -16.53 -15.99 -7.32
C TYR A 152 -17.16 -16.70 -6.11
N LYS A 153 -18.08 -16.02 -5.42
CA LYS A 153 -18.80 -16.55 -4.25
C LYS A 153 -19.64 -17.80 -4.56
N ASN A 154 -19.94 -18.05 -5.83
CA ASN A 154 -20.66 -19.25 -6.27
C ASN A 154 -19.72 -20.41 -6.58
N VAL A 155 -18.42 -20.12 -6.79
CA VAL A 155 -17.37 -21.10 -7.11
C VAL A 155 -16.69 -21.56 -5.83
N SER A 156 -16.22 -20.63 -4.99
CA SER A 156 -15.62 -20.98 -3.71
C SER A 156 -16.63 -20.88 -2.56
N LYS A 157 -16.75 -21.97 -1.79
CA LYS A 157 -17.54 -21.99 -0.54
C LYS A 157 -16.87 -21.15 0.57
N ASN A 158 -15.57 -20.88 0.43
CA ASN A 158 -14.81 -20.11 1.40
C ASN A 158 -14.88 -18.62 1.07
N ARG A 159 -15.39 -17.82 2.01
CA ARG A 159 -15.56 -16.37 1.86
C ARG A 159 -14.36 -15.56 2.39
N LEU A 160 -13.30 -16.23 2.82
CA LEU A 160 -12.10 -15.56 3.35
C LEU A 160 -11.36 -14.82 2.25
N TYR A 161 -10.71 -13.71 2.62
CA TYR A 161 -9.90 -12.88 1.72
C TYR A 161 -8.82 -13.70 0.98
N ILE A 162 -8.23 -14.68 1.67
CA ILE A 162 -7.14 -15.53 1.15
C ILE A 162 -7.60 -16.61 0.17
N ALA A 163 -8.90 -16.92 0.10
CA ALA A 163 -9.39 -18.07 -0.66
C ALA A 163 -8.98 -18.03 -2.14
N PRO A 164 -9.12 -16.92 -2.89
CA PRO A 164 -8.69 -16.87 -4.29
C PRO A 164 -7.22 -17.19 -4.53
N PHE A 165 -6.35 -16.89 -3.57
CA PHE A 165 -4.91 -17.16 -3.69
C PHE A 165 -4.59 -18.64 -3.48
N ASN A 166 -5.32 -19.30 -2.60
CA ASN A 166 -5.16 -20.73 -2.33
C ASN A 166 -5.80 -21.57 -3.44
N ASP A 167 -6.96 -21.14 -3.93
CA ASP A 167 -7.77 -21.86 -4.90
C ASP A 167 -7.22 -21.70 -6.33
N ALA A 168 -6.38 -20.69 -6.61
CA ALA A 168 -5.93 -20.30 -7.95
C ALA A 168 -5.41 -21.45 -8.82
N ARG A 169 -4.64 -22.39 -8.23
CA ARG A 169 -4.11 -23.54 -8.97
C ARG A 169 -5.23 -24.47 -9.45
N GLU A 170 -6.09 -24.89 -8.53
CA GLU A 170 -7.22 -25.77 -8.83
C GLU A 170 -8.14 -25.13 -9.87
N LEU A 171 -8.41 -23.83 -9.73
CA LEU A 171 -9.27 -23.07 -10.65
C LEU A 171 -8.69 -22.99 -12.08
N LEU A 172 -7.37 -22.90 -12.23
CA LEU A 172 -6.72 -22.94 -13.55
C LEU A 172 -6.73 -24.35 -14.13
N GLU A 173 -6.48 -25.37 -13.32
CA GLU A 173 -6.53 -26.78 -13.73
C GLU A 173 -7.94 -27.19 -14.20
N GLU A 174 -9.00 -26.73 -13.52
CA GLU A 174 -10.40 -26.93 -13.93
C GLU A 174 -10.71 -26.32 -15.31
N ARG A 175 -9.97 -25.28 -15.70
CA ARG A 175 -10.04 -24.67 -17.04
C ARG A 175 -9.15 -25.35 -18.08
N GLY A 176 -8.47 -26.44 -17.70
CA GLY A 176 -7.49 -27.12 -18.55
C GLY A 176 -6.18 -26.34 -18.73
N LEU A 177 -5.90 -25.36 -17.87
CA LEU A 177 -4.70 -24.53 -17.93
C LEU A 177 -3.64 -25.05 -16.95
N SER A 178 -2.94 -26.11 -17.36
CA SER A 178 -1.82 -26.68 -16.61
C SER A 178 -0.52 -26.51 -17.40
N ASP A 179 0.38 -25.65 -16.90
CA ASP A 179 1.67 -25.39 -17.54
C ASP A 179 2.79 -25.26 -16.49
N PRO A 180 3.98 -25.84 -16.71
CA PRO A 180 5.10 -25.72 -15.77
C PRO A 180 5.47 -24.28 -15.40
N ARG A 181 5.25 -23.31 -16.29
CA ARG A 181 5.53 -21.88 -16.05
C ARG A 181 4.61 -21.25 -15.00
N LEU A 182 3.46 -21.86 -14.73
CA LEU A 182 2.55 -21.45 -13.66
C LEU A 182 2.96 -22.03 -12.29
N SER A 183 3.85 -23.02 -12.24
CA SER A 183 4.14 -23.78 -11.01
C SER A 183 4.69 -22.91 -9.87
N GLU A 184 5.73 -22.13 -10.15
CA GLU A 184 6.39 -21.23 -9.20
C GLU A 184 5.48 -20.08 -8.74
N PRO A 185 4.88 -19.25 -9.64
CA PRO A 185 4.03 -18.16 -9.19
C PRO A 185 2.85 -18.68 -8.36
N LEU A 186 2.19 -19.78 -8.76
CA LEU A 186 1.10 -20.38 -7.99
C LEU A 186 1.55 -20.95 -6.64
N ALA A 187 2.76 -21.52 -6.55
CA ALA A 187 3.28 -22.05 -5.29
C ALA A 187 3.54 -20.95 -4.25
N SER A 188 3.88 -19.74 -4.70
CA SER A 188 4.16 -18.60 -3.82
C SER A 188 2.90 -17.93 -3.24
N LEU A 189 1.76 -18.03 -3.94
CA LEU A 189 0.55 -17.27 -3.59
C LEU A 189 0.00 -17.54 -2.18
N PRO A 190 -0.08 -18.79 -1.67
CA PRO A 190 -0.67 -19.05 -0.34
C PRO A 190 0.09 -18.36 0.80
N GLU A 191 1.43 -18.37 0.77
CA GLU A 191 2.26 -17.72 1.78
C GLU A 191 2.14 -16.18 1.71
N LEU A 192 2.16 -15.65 0.49
CA LEU A 192 1.98 -14.22 0.25
C LEU A 192 0.60 -13.74 0.70
N ALA A 193 -0.45 -14.52 0.45
CA ALA A 193 -1.82 -14.23 0.86
C ALA A 193 -1.98 -14.24 2.39
N THR A 194 -1.33 -15.18 3.07
CA THR A 194 -1.30 -15.25 4.53
C THR A 194 -0.65 -13.99 5.12
N SER A 195 0.47 -13.56 4.51
CA SER A 195 1.15 -12.34 4.91
C SER A 195 0.30 -11.09 4.64
N LEU A 196 -0.40 -11.02 3.51
CA LEU A 196 -1.30 -9.90 3.18
C LEU A 196 -2.49 -9.83 4.13
N PHE A 197 -3.04 -10.99 4.51
CA PHE A 197 -4.19 -11.05 5.40
C PHE A 197 -3.93 -10.40 6.77
N ALA A 198 -2.70 -10.51 7.29
CA ALA A 198 -2.30 -9.83 8.52
C ALA A 198 -2.47 -8.30 8.44
N TYR A 199 -2.21 -7.68 7.28
CA TYR A 199 -2.41 -6.25 7.05
C TYR A 199 -3.89 -5.89 6.84
N ILE A 200 -4.69 -6.78 6.26
CA ILE A 200 -6.14 -6.58 6.12
C ILE A 200 -6.81 -6.59 7.49
N ASP A 201 -6.46 -7.50 8.38
CA ASP A 201 -6.96 -7.50 9.77
C ASP A 201 -6.54 -6.22 10.50
N ARG A 202 -5.31 -5.75 10.24
CA ARG A 202 -4.80 -4.49 10.79
C ARG A 202 -5.56 -3.26 10.28
N ARG A 203 -6.11 -3.26 9.06
CA ARG A 203 -6.96 -2.17 8.53
C ARG A 203 -8.09 -1.80 9.47
N ASN A 204 -8.81 -2.81 9.96
CA ASN A 204 -9.95 -2.59 10.85
C ASN A 204 -9.50 -1.92 12.15
N GLN A 205 -8.31 -2.26 12.64
CA GLN A 205 -7.72 -1.65 13.84
C GLN A 205 -7.29 -0.20 13.56
N ILE A 206 -6.64 0.08 12.43
CA ILE A 206 -6.12 1.42 12.11
C ILE A 206 -7.23 2.45 11.92
N VAL A 207 -8.33 2.10 11.25
CA VAL A 207 -9.46 3.03 11.10
C VAL A 207 -10.00 3.47 12.47
N HIS A 208 -10.11 2.55 13.42
CA HIS A 208 -10.52 2.86 14.79
C HIS A 208 -9.43 3.59 15.58
N GLU A 209 -8.17 3.18 15.42
CA GLU A 209 -7.04 3.77 16.13
C GLU A 209 -6.86 5.23 15.76
N VAL A 210 -6.86 5.56 14.47
CA VAL A 210 -6.65 6.92 13.93
C VAL A 210 -7.79 7.85 14.34
N ALA A 211 -9.04 7.41 14.19
CA ALA A 211 -10.21 8.18 14.60
C ALA A 211 -10.18 8.52 16.10
N THR A 212 -9.56 7.66 16.91
CA THR A 212 -9.47 7.85 18.37
C THR A 212 -8.11 8.37 18.84
N GLN A 213 -7.10 8.48 17.98
CA GLN A 213 -5.72 8.78 18.39
C GLN A 213 -5.58 10.20 18.94
N MET A 214 -6.13 11.18 18.23
CA MET A 214 -6.16 12.56 18.72
C MET A 214 -6.95 12.66 20.03
N ALA A 215 -8.08 11.95 20.13
CA ALA A 215 -8.87 11.90 21.35
C ALA A 215 -8.11 11.24 22.51
N ARG A 216 -7.35 10.17 22.27
CA ARG A 216 -6.49 9.48 23.26
C ARG A 216 -5.36 10.40 23.73
N PHE A 217 -4.68 11.07 22.80
CA PHE A 217 -3.64 12.05 23.12
C PHE A 217 -4.21 13.19 23.97
N MET A 218 -5.34 13.78 23.55
CA MET A 218 -5.99 14.86 24.29
C MET A 218 -6.44 14.41 25.68
N ARG A 219 -7.07 13.24 25.83
CA ARG A 219 -7.44 12.70 27.16
C ARG A 219 -6.23 12.54 28.05
N ALA A 220 -5.16 11.91 27.57
CA ALA A 220 -3.96 11.68 28.36
C ALA A 220 -3.26 13.00 28.74
N SER A 221 -3.25 14.00 27.85
CA SER A 221 -2.72 15.33 28.15
C SER A 221 -3.58 16.08 29.17
N VAL A 222 -4.91 16.02 29.06
CA VAL A 222 -5.85 16.64 30.01
C VAL A 222 -5.75 15.97 31.37
N SER A 223 -5.72 14.63 31.44
CA SER A 223 -5.57 13.90 32.70
C SER A 223 -4.24 14.23 33.39
N GLU A 224 -3.16 14.39 32.63
CA GLU A 224 -1.86 14.76 33.21
C GLU A 224 -1.85 16.22 33.69
N LEU A 225 -2.47 17.15 32.95
CA LEU A 225 -2.66 18.52 33.42
C LEU A 225 -3.51 18.58 34.70
N GLN A 226 -4.54 17.74 34.77
CA GLN A 226 -5.42 17.67 35.93
C GLN A 226 -4.70 17.09 37.15
N GLN A 227 -3.94 16.00 36.99
CA GLN A 227 -3.09 15.47 38.06
C GLN A 227 -2.07 16.49 38.56
N ARG A 228 -1.47 17.28 37.65
CA ARG A 228 -0.55 18.37 38.04
C ARG A 228 -1.26 19.47 38.80
N TYR A 229 -2.41 19.92 38.31
CA TYR A 229 -3.22 20.92 38.99
C TYR A 229 -3.62 20.46 40.41
N ASP A 230 -4.13 19.23 40.55
CA ASP A 230 -4.55 18.68 41.83
C ASP A 230 -3.37 18.56 42.82
N HIS A 231 -2.20 18.15 42.32
CA HIS A 231 -0.97 18.10 43.11
C HIS A 231 -0.50 19.51 43.53
N GLU A 232 -0.54 20.49 42.63
CA GLU A 232 -0.17 21.89 42.92
C GLU A 232 -1.14 22.54 43.92
N GLN A 233 -2.43 22.20 43.91
CA GLN A 233 -3.40 22.65 44.91
C GLN A 233 -3.09 22.08 46.31
N GLN A 234 -2.62 20.83 46.39
CA GLN A 234 -2.34 20.16 47.68
C GLN A 234 -0.97 20.53 48.27
N HIS A 235 0.03 20.79 47.43
CA HIS A 235 1.42 20.96 47.85
C HIS A 235 2.02 22.34 47.53
N GLY A 236 1.24 23.24 46.92
CA GLY A 236 1.72 24.51 46.41
C GLY A 236 2.45 24.35 45.07
N PHE A 237 2.53 25.45 44.31
CA PHE A 237 3.32 25.48 43.09
C PHE A 237 4.81 25.40 43.44
N SER A 238 5.44 24.29 43.10
CA SER A 238 6.89 24.15 43.12
C SER A 238 7.37 24.05 41.67
N PRO A 239 8.00 25.11 41.11
CA PRO A 239 8.65 24.96 39.81
C PRO A 239 9.68 23.85 39.97
N ARG A 240 9.71 22.89 39.03
CA ARG A 240 10.72 21.81 39.04
C ARG A 240 12.11 22.45 39.04
N LEU A 241 12.69 22.66 40.22
CA LEU A 241 14.12 22.82 40.43
C LEU A 241 14.68 21.41 40.26
N ASP A 242 15.16 21.12 39.05
CA ASP A 242 15.96 19.96 38.66
C ASP A 242 16.17 18.90 39.74
N ASP A 243 15.16 18.05 39.99
CA ASP A 243 15.42 16.70 40.49
C ASP A 243 15.23 15.71 39.33
N PRO A 244 16.31 15.43 38.57
CA PRO A 244 16.25 14.63 37.36
C PRO A 244 15.89 13.16 37.59
N ALA A 245 15.86 12.69 38.84
CA ALA A 245 15.70 11.27 39.15
C ALA A 245 14.25 10.76 39.08
N ASN A 246 13.24 11.57 39.42
CA ASN A 246 11.89 11.03 39.66
C ASN A 246 10.78 11.52 38.71
N SER A 247 11.02 12.57 37.91
CA SER A 247 9.96 13.22 37.12
C SER A 247 10.23 13.31 35.60
N LEU A 248 11.46 12.97 35.20
CA LEU A 248 11.94 12.78 33.82
C LEU A 248 11.72 11.36 33.24
N PRO A 249 11.75 10.26 34.03
CA PRO A 249 11.63 8.91 33.47
C PRO A 249 10.29 8.66 32.76
N ALA A 250 9.18 9.13 33.33
CA ALA A 250 7.84 8.88 32.78
C ALA A 250 7.56 9.70 31.51
N ALA A 251 7.98 10.97 31.46
CA ALA A 251 7.84 11.82 30.29
C ALA A 251 8.78 11.37 29.15
N GLY A 252 10.02 11.01 29.48
CA GLY A 252 10.97 10.41 28.54
C GLY A 252 10.47 9.08 27.97
N ALA A 253 10.01 8.17 28.84
CA ALA A 253 9.45 6.88 28.42
C ALA A 253 8.23 7.02 27.50
N ARG A 254 7.38 8.04 27.73
CA ARG A 254 6.21 8.34 26.89
C ARG A 254 6.62 8.90 25.52
N LEU A 255 7.62 9.78 25.48
CA LEU A 255 8.18 10.29 24.21
C LEU A 255 8.87 9.17 23.42
N ASP A 256 9.59 8.28 24.09
CA ASP A 256 10.24 7.14 23.45
C ASP A 256 9.22 6.10 22.96
N ALA A 257 8.12 5.88 23.69
CA ALA A 257 7.02 5.05 23.22
C ALA A 257 6.40 5.63 21.93
N LEU A 258 6.13 6.93 21.91
CA LEU A 258 5.58 7.59 20.74
C LEU A 258 6.53 7.52 19.53
N ARG A 259 7.84 7.70 19.75
CA ARG A 259 8.86 7.51 18.70
C ARG A 259 8.87 6.09 18.15
N ARG A 260 8.83 5.08 19.02
CA ARG A 260 8.75 3.66 18.60
C ARG A 260 7.49 3.37 17.80
N ASP A 261 6.37 3.97 18.16
CA ASP A 261 5.10 3.77 17.43
C ASP A 261 5.17 4.42 16.03
N ILE A 262 5.76 5.62 15.93
CA ILE A 262 6.01 6.31 14.67
C ILE A 262 6.97 5.52 13.77
N ASP A 263 8.07 5.01 14.32
CA ASP A 263 9.05 4.20 13.59
C ASP A 263 8.41 2.90 13.07
N ARG A 264 7.62 2.23 13.92
CA ARG A 264 6.89 1.02 13.55
C ARG A 264 5.88 1.27 12.43
N ALA A 265 5.07 2.32 12.53
CA ALA A 265 4.08 2.71 11.54
C ALA A 265 4.73 3.00 10.17
N LYS A 266 5.89 3.66 10.19
CA LYS A 266 6.69 3.92 8.98
C LYS A 266 7.18 2.62 8.33
N ASP A 267 7.72 1.68 9.12
CA ASP A 267 8.20 0.39 8.61
C ASP A 267 7.06 -0.51 8.13
N GLU A 268 5.89 -0.44 8.77
CA GLU A 268 4.68 -1.17 8.39
C GLU A 268 4.22 -0.84 6.96
N LEU A 269 4.16 0.45 6.62
CA LEU A 269 3.81 0.89 5.26
C LEU A 269 4.79 0.39 4.20
N ARG A 270 6.09 0.48 4.49
CA ARG A 270 7.14 0.00 3.57
C ARG A 270 7.01 -1.50 3.34
N ASN A 271 6.87 -2.26 4.42
CA ASN A 271 6.78 -3.71 4.34
C ASN A 271 5.53 -4.16 3.58
N TRP A 272 4.39 -3.50 3.80
CA TRP A 272 3.17 -3.82 3.06
C TRP A 272 3.27 -3.45 1.57
N TYR A 273 3.82 -2.28 1.26
CA TYR A 273 4.08 -1.87 -0.13
C TYR A 273 4.91 -2.94 -0.86
N MET A 274 6.04 -3.34 -0.27
CA MET A 274 6.91 -4.36 -0.85
C MET A 274 6.26 -5.73 -0.95
N LEU A 275 5.41 -6.09 0.02
CA LEU A 275 4.64 -7.33 -0.05
C LEU A 275 3.67 -7.31 -1.23
N LEU A 276 2.96 -6.20 -1.48
CA LEU A 276 2.08 -6.05 -2.63
C LEU A 276 2.85 -6.09 -3.97
N ILE A 277 4.06 -5.54 -4.04
CA ILE A 277 4.92 -5.66 -5.22
C ILE A 277 5.27 -7.14 -5.50
N ARG A 278 5.63 -7.91 -4.46
CA ARG A 278 5.93 -9.34 -4.60
C ARG A 278 4.69 -10.16 -4.98
N THR A 279 3.55 -9.90 -4.34
CA THR A 279 2.30 -10.60 -4.68
C THR A 279 1.86 -10.29 -6.10
N SER A 280 1.92 -9.02 -6.51
CA SER A 280 1.54 -8.63 -7.87
C SER A 280 2.45 -9.24 -8.92
N ASN A 281 3.74 -9.42 -8.64
CA ASN A 281 4.62 -10.17 -9.53
C ASN A 281 4.10 -11.58 -9.84
N SER A 282 3.71 -12.35 -8.82
CA SER A 282 3.17 -13.69 -9.01
C SER A 282 1.82 -13.66 -9.71
N VAL A 283 0.95 -12.71 -9.36
CA VAL A 283 -0.40 -12.58 -9.95
C VAL A 283 -0.33 -12.16 -11.42
N PHE A 284 0.56 -11.26 -11.80
CA PHE A 284 0.75 -10.85 -13.19
C PHE A 284 1.32 -11.98 -14.05
N GLN A 285 2.22 -12.82 -13.52
CA GLN A 285 2.65 -14.03 -14.22
C GLN A 285 1.48 -15.00 -14.42
N VAL A 286 0.61 -15.16 -13.42
CA VAL A 286 -0.59 -16.01 -13.55
C VAL A 286 -1.51 -15.51 -14.64
N GLU A 287 -1.82 -14.21 -14.69
CA GLU A 287 -2.64 -13.65 -15.76
C GLU A 287 -2.00 -13.79 -17.13
N TYR A 288 -0.71 -13.45 -17.25
CA TYR A 288 0.00 -13.53 -18.51
C TYR A 288 -0.07 -14.94 -19.10
N TRP A 289 0.32 -15.95 -18.31
CA TRP A 289 0.32 -17.33 -18.78
C TRP A 289 -1.10 -17.87 -18.97
N SER A 290 -2.07 -17.50 -18.13
CA SER A 290 -3.45 -17.96 -18.32
C SER A 290 -4.07 -17.42 -19.61
N ARG A 291 -3.76 -16.18 -19.97
CA ARG A 291 -4.18 -15.59 -21.26
C ARG A 291 -3.46 -16.21 -22.44
N VAL A 292 -2.12 -16.35 -22.40
CA VAL A 292 -1.34 -16.94 -23.49
C VAL A 292 -1.73 -18.40 -23.75
N LEU A 293 -2.03 -19.16 -22.70
CA LEU A 293 -2.47 -20.55 -22.81
C LEU A 293 -3.94 -20.66 -23.24
N GLY A 294 -4.81 -19.79 -22.74
CA GLY A 294 -6.24 -19.79 -23.06
C GLY A 294 -6.58 -19.19 -24.43
N ALA A 295 -5.66 -18.47 -25.07
CA ALA A 295 -5.80 -17.97 -26.43
C ALA A 295 -5.50 -19.02 -27.52
N ARG A 296 -5.10 -20.24 -27.13
CA ARG A 296 -4.88 -21.40 -28.02
C ARG A 296 -6.10 -22.30 -28.04
#